data_AF-A0AAE4AUB8-F1
#
_entry.id   AF-A0AAE4AUB8-F1
#
_cell.length_a   1.000
_cell.length_b   1.000
_cell.length_c   1.000
_cell.angle_alpha   90.00
_cell.angle_beta   90.00
_cell.angle_gamma   90.00
#
_symmetry.space_group_name_H-M   'P 1'
#
loop_
_entity.id
_entity.type
_entity.pdbx_description
1 polymer ?
#
loop_
_entity_poly.entity_id
_entity_poly.type
_entity_poly.pdbx_seq_one_letter_code
_entity_poly.pdbx_strand_id
1 'polypeptide(L)'
;MYTMFNEAHTGLAQLALLFTVAWAVVAATVPAGISEIRGWRKSIYIAAMAVTGVVGLSGLVIMVMGSWYAFGFVWLGLLAIVLHGLAGTRSRKAAVAGAKGRAVGMAAAQIVFLVVAYGLMTVRPF
;
A
#
# COMPACT_ATOMS: atom_id res chain seq x y z
N MET A 1 -12.23 5.17 -22.92
CA MET A 1 -11.35 5.88 -21.96
C MET A 1 -11.46 5.29 -20.57
N TYR A 2 -12.67 5.20 -20.00
CA TYR A 2 -12.90 4.66 -18.67
C TYR A 2 -12.27 3.26 -18.43
N THR A 3 -12.48 2.31 -19.34
CA THR A 3 -11.92 0.95 -19.24
C THR A 3 -10.38 0.92 -19.21
N MET A 4 -9.72 1.73 -20.05
CA MET A 4 -8.26 1.80 -20.11
C MET A 4 -7.67 2.35 -18.80
N PHE A 5 -8.33 3.35 -18.19
CA PHE A 5 -7.94 3.87 -16.88
C PHE A 5 -8.14 2.85 -15.76
N ASN A 6 -9.23 2.08 -15.82
CA ASN A 6 -9.51 1.03 -14.84
C ASN A 6 -8.47 -0.12 -14.89
N GLU A 7 -8.09 -0.56 -16.10
CA GLU A 7 -7.04 -1.56 -16.29
C GLU A 7 -5.67 -1.05 -15.79
N ALA A 8 -5.32 0.20 -16.11
CA ALA A 8 -4.07 0.81 -15.63
C ALA A 8 -4.05 0.94 -14.10
N HIS A 9 -5.17 1.34 -13.49
CA HIS A 9 -5.32 1.39 -12.03
C HIS A 9 -5.16 0.02 -11.39
N THR A 10 -5.76 -1.01 -11.99
CA THR A 10 -5.62 -2.40 -11.54
C THR A 10 -4.16 -2.86 -11.57
N GLY A 11 -3.45 -2.59 -12.66
CA GLY A 11 -2.02 -2.90 -12.78
C GLY A 11 -1.16 -2.16 -11.74
N LEU A 12 -1.45 -0.88 -11.47
CA LEU A 12 -0.79 -0.12 -10.41
C LEU A 12 -1.05 -0.70 -9.02
N ALA A 13 -2.27 -1.17 -8.76
CA ALA A 13 -2.62 -1.79 -7.48
C ALA A 13 -1.89 -3.13 -7.27
N GLN A 14 -1.77 -3.94 -8.32
CA GLN A 14 -0.97 -5.17 -8.29
C GLN A 14 0.51 -4.86 -8.03
N LEU A 15 1.05 -3.82 -8.68
CA LEU A 15 2.44 -3.40 -8.47
C LEU A 15 2.67 -2.86 -7.04
N ALA A 16 1.73 -2.09 -6.49
CA ALA A 16 1.76 -1.65 -5.11
C ALA A 16 1.79 -2.85 -4.14
N LEU A 17 1.01 -3.90 -4.43
CA LEU A 17 0.97 -5.12 -3.62
C LEU A 17 2.31 -5.85 -3.67
N LEU A 18 2.89 -6.02 -4.86
CA LEU A 18 4.21 -6.63 -5.03
C LEU A 18 5.29 -5.91 -4.23
N PHE A 19 5.36 -4.57 -4.31
CA PHE A 19 6.32 -3.81 -3.52
C PHE A 19 6.06 -3.89 -2.02
N THR A 20 4.80 -3.94 -1.60
CA THR A 20 4.43 -4.08 -0.18
C THR A 20 4.84 -5.46 0.37
N VAL A 21 4.66 -6.53 -0.42
CA VAL A 21 5.13 -7.87 -0.07
C VAL A 21 6.66 -7.90 -0.03
N ALA A 22 7.34 -7.31 -1.01
CA ALA A 22 8.80 -7.20 -1.01
C ALA A 22 9.30 -6.42 0.22
N TRP A 23 8.59 -5.36 0.64
CA TRP A 23 8.88 -4.65 1.87
C TRP A 23 8.70 -5.51 3.12
N ALA A 24 7.66 -6.35 3.18
CA ALA A 24 7.48 -7.28 4.29
C ALA A 24 8.64 -8.28 4.39
N VAL A 25 9.15 -8.78 3.25
CA VAL A 25 10.36 -9.61 3.21
C VAL A 25 11.57 -8.85 3.73
N VAL A 26 11.76 -7.58 3.33
CA VAL A 26 12.83 -6.72 3.86
C VAL A 26 12.68 -6.55 5.37
N ALA A 27 11.49 -6.23 5.88
CA ALA A 27 11.24 -6.07 7.31
C ALA A 27 11.50 -7.36 8.10
N ALA A 28 11.30 -8.53 7.50
CA ALA A 28 11.58 -9.82 8.10
C ALA A 28 13.07 -10.24 8.05
N THR A 29 13.85 -9.68 7.12
CA THR A 29 15.24 -10.09 6.87
C THR A 29 16.28 -9.06 7.29
N VAL A 30 15.86 -7.82 7.56
CA VAL A 30 16.77 -6.76 8.00
C VAL A 30 17.38 -7.11 9.37
N PRO A 31 18.70 -6.92 9.56
CA PRO A 31 19.34 -7.13 10.87
C PRO A 31 18.74 -6.20 11.93
N ALA A 32 18.70 -6.68 13.18
CA ALA A 32 18.27 -5.86 14.30
C ALA A 32 19.34 -4.80 14.65
N GLY A 33 18.91 -3.64 15.15
CA GLY A 33 19.82 -2.61 15.66
C GLY A 33 20.58 -1.81 14.60
N ILE A 34 20.06 -1.75 13.37
CA ILE A 34 20.64 -0.90 12.32
C ILE A 34 20.33 0.59 12.57
N SER A 35 21.28 1.48 12.27
CA SER A 35 21.07 2.93 12.39
C SER A 35 20.09 3.48 11.36
N GLU A 36 20.09 2.93 10.14
CA GLU A 36 19.16 3.29 9.09
C GLU A 36 19.02 2.23 7.99
N ILE A 37 17.89 2.27 7.28
CA ILE A 37 17.64 1.45 6.09
C ILE A 37 18.18 2.18 4.86
N ARG A 38 19.12 1.55 4.15
CA ARG A 38 19.82 2.11 2.98
C ARG A 38 19.71 1.21 1.75
N GLY A 39 20.14 1.75 0.60
CA GLY A 39 20.25 1.02 -0.66
C GLY A 39 18.90 0.49 -1.15
N TRP A 40 18.94 -0.69 -1.77
CA TRP A 40 17.77 -1.33 -2.39
C TRP A 40 16.59 -1.53 -1.41
N ARG A 41 16.86 -1.77 -0.12
CA ARG A 41 15.82 -1.91 0.92
C ARG A 41 15.01 -0.62 1.11
N LYS A 42 15.69 0.53 1.05
CA LYS A 42 15.05 1.85 1.11
C LYS A 42 14.25 2.10 -0.16
N SER A 43 14.77 1.71 -1.33
CA SER A 43 14.05 1.84 -2.60
C SER A 43 12.76 1.03 -2.62
N ILE A 44 12.77 -0.21 -2.12
CA ILE A 44 11.55 -1.04 -2.00
C ILE A 44 10.50 -0.38 -1.11
N TYR A 45 10.90 0.13 0.06
CA TYR A 45 9.99 0.86 0.94
C TYR A 45 9.38 2.08 0.22
N ILE A 46 10.21 2.90 -0.43
CA ILE A 46 9.75 4.09 -1.14
C ILE A 46 8.80 3.69 -2.26
N ALA A 47 9.13 2.65 -3.04
CA ALA A 47 8.27 2.15 -4.11
C ALA A 47 6.92 1.66 -3.57
N ALA A 48 6.91 0.89 -2.47
CA ALA A 48 5.67 0.44 -1.84
C ALA A 48 4.76 1.61 -1.45
N MET A 49 5.34 2.66 -0.85
CA MET A 49 4.58 3.84 -0.41
C MET A 49 4.13 4.71 -1.59
N ALA A 50 5.03 4.97 -2.54
CA ALA A 50 4.78 5.86 -3.67
C ALA A 50 3.74 5.25 -4.62
N VAL A 51 3.90 3.98 -5.01
CA VAL A 51 2.96 3.32 -5.92
C VAL A 51 1.58 3.20 -5.26
N THR A 52 1.50 2.88 -3.97
CA THR A 52 0.21 2.88 -3.24
C THR A 52 -0.43 4.27 -3.21
N GLY A 53 0.36 5.34 -3.06
CA GLY A 53 -0.13 6.71 -3.17
C GLY A 53 -0.71 7.02 -4.56
N VAL A 54 -0.02 6.59 -5.63
CA VAL A 54 -0.52 6.74 -7.02
C VAL A 54 -1.80 5.93 -7.24
N VAL A 55 -1.92 4.73 -6.64
CA VAL A 55 -3.16 3.95 -6.65
C VAL A 55 -4.30 4.73 -5.99
N GLY A 56 -4.06 5.33 -4.82
CA GLY A 56 -5.07 6.16 -4.16
C GLY A 56 -5.51 7.36 -4.98
N LEU A 57 -4.56 8.08 -5.60
CA LEU A 57 -4.87 9.22 -6.46
C LEU A 57 -5.63 8.81 -7.73
N SER A 58 -5.22 7.72 -8.38
CA SER A 58 -5.94 7.21 -9.55
C SER A 58 -7.34 6.70 -9.20
N GLY A 59 -7.51 6.07 -8.03
CA GLY A 59 -8.83 5.69 -7.51
C GLY A 59 -9.75 6.88 -7.27
N LEU A 60 -9.21 8.01 -6.80
CA LEU A 60 -9.98 9.27 -6.67
C LEU A 60 -10.43 9.80 -8.03
N VAL A 61 -9.57 9.77 -9.04
CA VAL A 61 -9.92 10.19 -10.41
C VAL A 61 -11.06 9.32 -10.95
N ILE A 62 -10.96 8.00 -10.79
CA ILE A 62 -11.98 7.05 -11.23
C ILE A 62 -13.31 7.29 -10.49
N MET A 63 -13.26 7.49 -9.17
CA MET A 63 -14.45 7.84 -8.37
C MET A 63 -15.19 9.06 -8.93
N VAL A 64 -14.45 10.12 -9.28
CA VAL A 64 -15.05 11.35 -9.84
C VAL A 64 -15.63 11.09 -11.22
N MET A 65 -14.91 10.40 -12.10
CA MET A 65 -15.38 10.10 -13.45
C MET A 65 -16.63 9.22 -13.48
N GLY A 66 -16.74 8.26 -12.57
CA GLY A 66 -17.89 7.35 -12.49
C GLY A 66 -19.01 7.83 -11.56
N SER A 67 -18.84 8.96 -10.85
CA SER A 67 -19.81 9.50 -9.89
C SER A 67 -20.10 8.59 -8.67
N TRP A 68 -19.07 7.92 -8.13
CA TRP A 68 -19.23 6.91 -7.06
C TRP A 68 -19.08 7.45 -5.63
N TYR A 69 -18.96 8.77 -5.46
CA TYR A 69 -18.75 9.40 -4.16
C TYR A 69 -19.86 9.11 -3.14
N ALA A 70 -21.07 8.77 -3.60
CA ALA A 70 -22.19 8.41 -2.75
C ALA A 70 -22.05 7.02 -2.10
N PHE A 71 -21.13 6.17 -2.57
CA PHE A 71 -20.98 4.82 -2.07
C PHE A 71 -19.91 4.71 -0.97
N GLY A 72 -20.28 4.10 0.16
CA GLY A 72 -19.40 3.95 1.32
C GLY A 72 -18.10 3.19 1.06
N PHE A 73 -18.09 2.26 0.09
CA PHE A 73 -16.90 1.44 -0.20
C PHE A 73 -15.72 2.26 -0.72
N VAL A 74 -15.97 3.40 -1.40
CA VAL A 74 -14.89 4.27 -1.91
C VAL A 74 -14.13 4.90 -0.74
N TRP A 75 -14.86 5.39 0.26
CA TRP A 75 -14.29 5.97 1.46
C TRP A 75 -13.53 4.94 2.32
N LEU A 76 -14.04 3.70 2.39
CA LEU A 76 -13.35 2.59 3.04
C LEU A 76 -12.04 2.23 2.32
N GLY A 77 -12.03 2.24 0.98
CA GLY A 77 -10.80 2.04 0.20
C GLY A 77 -9.75 3.12 0.47
N LEU A 78 -10.16 4.40 0.50
CA LEU A 78 -9.26 5.50 0.85
C LEU A 78 -8.73 5.40 2.28
N LEU A 79 -9.59 5.04 3.23
CA LEU A 79 -9.17 4.79 4.62
C LEU A 79 -8.13 3.67 4.67
N ALA A 80 -8.32 2.58 3.94
CA ALA A 80 -7.36 1.49 3.88
C ALA A 80 -6.00 1.95 3.32
N ILE A 81 -5.98 2.83 2.32
CA ILE A 81 -4.74 3.43 1.78
C ILE A 81 -4.02 4.29 2.84
N VAL A 82 -4.77 5.09 3.61
CA VAL A 82 -4.19 5.88 4.72
C VAL A 82 -3.60 4.96 5.79
N LEU A 83 -4.34 3.91 6.17
CA LEU A 83 -3.89 2.92 7.15
C LEU A 83 -2.65 2.15 6.66
N HIS A 84 -2.56 1.84 5.37
CA HIS A 84 -1.35 1.29 4.75
C HIS A 84 -0.15 2.23 4.96
N GLY A 85 -0.30 3.52 4.70
CA GLY A 85 0.80 4.48 4.88
C GLY A 85 1.27 4.59 6.34
N LEU A 86 0.33 4.58 7.29
CA LEU A 86 0.63 4.60 8.72
C LEU A 86 1.33 3.31 9.17
N ALA A 87 0.83 2.16 8.72
CA ALA A 87 1.42 0.85 9.00
C ALA A 87 2.83 0.75 8.41
N GLY A 88 3.06 1.22 7.19
CA GLY A 88 4.39 1.24 6.56
C GLY A 88 5.40 2.09 7.31
N THR A 89 4.98 3.30 7.71
CA THR A 89 5.83 4.18 8.51
C THR A 89 6.20 3.54 9.85
N ARG A 90 5.23 2.90 10.53
CA ARG A 90 5.47 2.18 11.80
C ARG A 90 6.32 0.94 11.61
N SER A 91 6.12 0.20 10.53
CA SER A 91 6.93 -0.97 10.14
C SER A 91 8.39 -0.56 9.96
N ARG A 92 8.65 0.49 9.18
CA ARG A 92 10.01 1.04 8.97
C ARG A 92 10.66 1.48 10.27
N LYS A 93 9.94 2.23 11.11
CA LYS A 93 10.46 2.69 12.40
C LYS A 93 10.79 1.51 13.33
N ALA A 94 9.93 0.50 13.38
CA ALA A 94 10.16 -0.71 14.17
C ALA A 94 11.37 -1.52 13.66
N ALA A 95 11.55 -1.61 12.33
CA ALA A 95 12.69 -2.28 11.72
C ALA A 95 14.02 -1.63 12.12
N VAL A 96 14.09 -0.29 12.06
CA VAL A 96 15.28 0.47 12.51
C VAL A 96 15.51 0.29 14.01
N ALA A 97 14.45 0.31 14.82
CA ALA A 97 14.54 0.11 16.27
C ALA A 97 14.88 -1.34 16.69
N GLY A 98 15.08 -2.27 15.75
CA GLY A 98 15.32 -3.69 16.05
C GLY A 98 14.10 -4.46 16.57
N ALA A 99 12.91 -3.84 16.60
CA ALA A 99 11.66 -4.46 17.05
C ALA A 99 11.04 -5.34 15.95
N LYS A 100 11.72 -6.45 15.62
CA LYS A 100 11.43 -7.30 14.46
C LYS A 100 9.98 -7.78 14.38
N GLY A 101 9.43 -8.30 15.48
CA GLY A 101 8.03 -8.77 15.50
C GLY A 101 7.03 -7.66 15.17
N ARG A 102 7.27 -6.44 15.67
CA ARG A 102 6.45 -5.27 15.36
C ARG A 102 6.63 -4.81 13.91
N ALA A 103 7.85 -4.86 13.38
CA ALA A 103 8.14 -4.50 11.99
C ALA A 103 7.38 -5.41 11.01
N VAL A 104 7.45 -6.73 11.24
CA VAL A 104 6.75 -7.74 10.43
C VAL A 104 5.24 -7.62 10.61
N GLY A 105 4.73 -7.50 11.84
CA GLY A 105 3.29 -7.34 12.08
C GLY A 105 2.70 -6.11 11.40
N MET A 106 3.42 -4.99 11.41
CA MET A 106 2.99 -3.77 10.71
C MET A 106 3.11 -3.90 9.18
N ALA A 107 4.10 -4.62 8.65
CA ALA A 107 4.18 -4.91 7.22
C ALA A 107 3.06 -5.85 6.76
N ALA A 108 2.70 -6.85 7.57
CA ALA A 108 1.55 -7.71 7.33
C ALA A 108 0.25 -6.90 7.33
N ALA A 109 0.09 -5.95 8.26
CA ALA A 109 -1.04 -5.03 8.26
C ALA A 109 -1.12 -4.20 6.98
N GLN A 110 0.00 -3.72 6.42
CA GLN A 110 0.01 -3.05 5.11
C GLN A 110 -0.57 -3.94 4.01
N ILE A 111 -0.14 -5.20 3.94
CA ILE A 111 -0.64 -6.15 2.94
C ILE A 111 -2.16 -6.30 3.09
N VAL A 112 -2.65 -6.51 4.32
CA VAL A 112 -4.08 -6.63 4.59
C VAL A 112 -4.84 -5.38 4.14
N PHE A 113 -4.37 -4.19 4.50
CA PHE A 113 -5.04 -2.95 4.08
C PHE A 113 -5.06 -2.78 2.56
N LEU A 114 -3.98 -3.14 1.87
CA LEU A 114 -3.93 -3.03 0.41
C LEU A 114 -4.79 -4.08 -0.29
N VAL A 115 -4.88 -5.30 0.24
CA VAL A 115 -5.81 -6.34 -0.24
C VAL A 115 -7.26 -5.92 -0.01
N VAL A 116 -7.58 -5.33 1.15
CA VAL A 116 -8.91 -4.79 1.42
C VAL A 116 -9.24 -3.65 0.46
N ALA A 117 -8.32 -2.71 0.27
CA ALA A 117 -8.49 -1.64 -0.71
C ALA A 117 -8.73 -2.24 -2.10
N TYR A 118 -7.85 -3.12 -2.58
CA TYR A 118 -7.97 -3.78 -3.87
C TYR A 118 -9.29 -4.54 -4.04
N GLY A 119 -9.72 -5.31 -3.04
CA GLY A 119 -10.97 -6.06 -3.08
C GLY A 119 -12.19 -5.14 -3.16
N LEU A 120 -12.22 -4.08 -2.37
CA LEU A 120 -13.29 -3.06 -2.44
C LEU A 120 -13.32 -2.33 -3.79
N MET A 121 -12.15 -2.21 -4.42
CA MET A 121 -11.93 -1.49 -5.67
C MET A 121 -12.15 -2.36 -6.93
N THR A 122 -12.07 -3.69 -6.81
CA THR A 122 -12.19 -4.61 -7.97
C THR A 122 -13.46 -5.45 -7.98
N VAL A 123 -14.03 -5.78 -6.82
CA VAL A 123 -15.24 -6.62 -6.73
C VAL A 123 -16.51 -5.82 -7.03
N ARG A 124 -16.48 -4.50 -6.83
CA ARG A 124 -17.49 -3.60 -7.38
C ARG A 124 -16.75 -2.66 -8.32
N PRO A 125 -17.05 -2.68 -9.64
CA PRO A 125 -16.42 -1.74 -10.54
C PRO A 125 -16.74 -0.34 -10.01
N PHE A 126 -15.70 0.48 -9.91
CA PHE A 126 -15.87 1.92 -9.86
C PHE A 126 -16.40 2.47 -11.18
#